data_AF-A0A3C1NNH3-F1
#
_entry.id   AF-A0A3C1NNH3-F1
#
_cell.length_a   1.000
_cell.length_b   1.000
_cell.length_c   1.000
_cell.angle_alpha   90.00
_cell.angle_beta   90.00
_cell.angle_gamma   90.00
#
_symmetry.space_group_name_H-M   'P 1'
#
loop_
_entity.id
_entity.type
_entity.pdbx_description
1 polymer ?
#
loop_
_entity_poly.entity_id
_entity_poly.type
_entity_poly.pdbx_seq_one_letter_code
_entity_poly.pdbx_strand_id
1 'polypeptide(L)'
;PELSQSAQLYDISGEKMQMILDFPTIGEPHYAQAVAADVIKNKSVKFFKFEDNKHPYVTKGEADAKVVREGNKVHVYMTSIRSHFAPDNIEGIKLGDEVYFHVTNQEQDWDVPHGFAIKGADNAELLIMPGETQTLKWVPNRVGMFPMYCTDFCSALHQEMQGYVRVSPAGSNVPLTYSIGTNLPPAENSAVPAAAPAGK
;
A
#
# COMPACT_ATOMS: atom_id res chain seq x y z
N PRO A 1 -20.76 -11.20 -28.80
CA PRO A 1 -21.10 -10.42 -27.59
C PRO A 1 -21.30 -11.41 -26.46
N GLU A 2 -20.58 -11.27 -25.36
CA GLU A 2 -20.81 -12.05 -24.15
C GLU A 2 -21.83 -11.29 -23.29
N LEU A 3 -22.90 -11.97 -22.87
CA LEU A 3 -23.95 -11.40 -22.03
C LEU A 3 -23.81 -11.96 -20.62
N SER A 4 -24.27 -11.18 -19.62
CA SER A 4 -24.36 -11.66 -18.24
C SER A 4 -25.36 -12.80 -18.11
N GLN A 5 -25.09 -13.72 -17.17
CA GLN A 5 -26.05 -14.76 -16.78
C GLN A 5 -27.06 -14.18 -15.78
N SER A 6 -28.29 -14.70 -15.75
CA SER A 6 -29.31 -14.26 -14.82
C SER A 6 -29.28 -15.11 -13.54
N ALA A 7 -29.13 -14.46 -12.39
CA ALA A 7 -29.33 -15.07 -11.08
C ALA A 7 -30.64 -14.54 -10.48
N GLN A 8 -31.62 -15.44 -10.31
CA GLN A 8 -32.96 -15.08 -9.85
C GLN A 8 -33.17 -15.51 -8.40
N LEU A 9 -33.57 -14.57 -7.55
CA LEU A 9 -33.96 -14.84 -6.16
C LEU A 9 -35.48 -15.03 -6.09
N TYR A 10 -35.89 -16.16 -5.54
CA TYR A 10 -37.29 -16.50 -5.30
C TYR A 10 -37.58 -16.51 -3.80
N ASP A 11 -38.62 -15.81 -3.36
CA ASP A 11 -39.22 -15.99 -2.04
C ASP A 11 -40.06 -17.27 -2.04
N ILE A 12 -39.75 -18.17 -1.11
CA ILE A 12 -40.40 -19.46 -0.92
C ILE A 12 -41.08 -19.58 0.46
N SER A 13 -41.24 -18.47 1.19
CA SER A 13 -41.80 -18.44 2.55
C SER A 13 -43.32 -18.64 2.61
N GLY A 14 -44.03 -18.31 1.52
CA GLY A 14 -45.47 -18.48 1.38
C GLY A 14 -45.88 -19.73 0.59
N GLU A 15 -47.17 -19.85 0.28
CA GLU A 15 -47.72 -21.00 -0.46
C GLU A 15 -47.31 -21.05 -1.94
N LYS A 16 -46.94 -19.90 -2.53
CA LYS A 16 -46.53 -19.78 -3.93
C LYS A 16 -45.19 -19.06 -4.03
N MET A 17 -44.24 -19.66 -4.77
CA MET A 17 -42.96 -19.02 -5.06
C MET A 17 -43.16 -17.70 -5.80
N GLN A 18 -42.44 -16.68 -5.38
CA GLN A 18 -42.45 -15.36 -6.01
C GLN A 18 -41.03 -14.98 -6.41
N MET A 19 -40.81 -14.64 -7.69
CA MET A 19 -39.54 -14.03 -8.10
C MET A 19 -39.49 -12.62 -7.53
N ILE A 20 -38.49 -12.34 -6.69
CA ILE A 20 -38.35 -11.05 -6.00
C ILE A 20 -37.15 -10.24 -6.50
N LEU A 21 -36.20 -10.87 -7.19
CA LEU A 21 -35.04 -10.20 -7.79
C LEU A 21 -34.52 -10.99 -9.00
N ASP A 22 -34.14 -10.27 -10.05
CA ASP A 22 -33.34 -10.77 -11.16
C ASP A 22 -32.06 -9.94 -11.23
N PHE A 23 -30.90 -10.58 -11.13
CA PHE A 23 -29.60 -9.93 -11.02
C PHE A 23 -28.58 -10.50 -12.03
N PRO A 24 -27.88 -9.64 -12.79
CA PRO A 24 -26.88 -10.08 -13.75
C PRO A 24 -25.60 -10.56 -13.05
N THR A 25 -25.07 -11.71 -13.48
CA THR A 25 -23.81 -12.30 -13.00
C THR A 25 -22.79 -12.44 -14.12
N ILE A 26 -21.51 -12.37 -13.77
CA ILE A 26 -20.37 -12.52 -14.70
C ILE A 26 -19.70 -13.87 -14.42
N GLY A 27 -19.23 -14.56 -15.47
CA GLY A 27 -18.40 -15.76 -15.33
C GLY A 27 -19.14 -17.06 -15.03
N GLU A 28 -20.43 -17.15 -15.42
CA GLU A 28 -21.28 -18.36 -15.33
C GLU A 28 -21.16 -19.15 -14.00
N PRO A 29 -21.64 -18.57 -12.87
CA PRO A 29 -21.60 -19.28 -11.59
C PRO A 29 -22.43 -20.57 -11.63
N HIS A 30 -21.81 -21.72 -11.32
CA HIS A 30 -22.47 -23.03 -11.38
C HIS A 30 -23.18 -23.47 -10.09
N TYR A 31 -22.80 -22.91 -8.93
CA TYR A 31 -23.33 -23.31 -7.64
C TYR A 31 -23.30 -22.15 -6.64
N ALA A 32 -24.26 -22.13 -5.72
CA ALA A 32 -24.32 -21.18 -4.62
C ALA A 32 -24.78 -21.88 -3.33
N GLN A 33 -24.28 -21.39 -2.19
CA GLN A 33 -24.69 -21.83 -0.86
C GLN A 33 -24.91 -20.59 0.02
N ALA A 34 -26.00 -20.61 0.81
CA ALA A 34 -26.30 -19.58 1.79
C ALA A 34 -26.13 -20.12 3.21
N VAL A 35 -25.73 -19.24 4.13
CA VAL A 35 -25.65 -19.53 5.56
C VAL A 35 -26.10 -18.30 6.35
N ALA A 36 -26.67 -18.51 7.54
CA ALA A 36 -27.03 -17.40 8.42
C ALA A 36 -25.80 -16.56 8.79
N ALA A 37 -25.91 -15.23 8.73
CA ALA A 37 -24.80 -14.30 8.95
C ALA A 37 -24.11 -14.52 10.32
N ASP A 38 -24.88 -14.89 11.35
CA ASP A 38 -24.39 -15.12 12.71
C ASP A 38 -23.36 -16.25 12.82
N VAL A 39 -23.32 -17.16 11.84
CA VAL A 39 -22.32 -18.22 11.76
C VAL A 39 -20.91 -17.67 11.51
N ILE A 40 -20.82 -16.50 10.84
CA ILE A 40 -19.55 -15.92 10.35
C ILE A 40 -19.25 -14.56 10.98
N LYS A 41 -20.24 -13.66 11.13
CA LYS A 41 -20.00 -12.22 11.42
C LYS A 41 -19.13 -11.95 12.65
N ASN A 42 -19.25 -12.79 13.68
CA ASN A 42 -18.51 -12.66 14.95
C ASN A 42 -17.10 -13.28 14.89
N LYS A 43 -16.74 -13.92 13.78
CA LYS A 43 -15.45 -14.59 13.53
C LYS A 43 -14.61 -13.85 12.48
N SER A 44 -15.12 -12.78 11.90
CA SER A 44 -14.41 -11.99 10.90
C SER A 44 -13.18 -11.33 11.51
N VAL A 45 -12.00 -11.63 10.96
CA VAL A 45 -10.76 -10.92 11.29
C VAL A 45 -10.91 -9.47 10.86
N LYS A 46 -10.58 -8.54 11.77
CA LYS A 46 -10.72 -7.09 11.53
C LYS A 46 -9.39 -6.45 11.12
N PHE A 47 -8.33 -6.83 11.80
CA PHE A 47 -6.95 -6.46 11.49
C PHE A 47 -6.03 -7.56 12.04
N PHE A 48 -4.79 -7.60 11.56
CA PHE A 48 -3.78 -8.51 12.07
C PHE A 48 -3.04 -7.84 13.22
N LYS A 49 -2.82 -8.59 14.31
CA LYS A 49 -2.02 -8.07 15.41
C LYS A 49 -0.59 -7.89 14.95
N PHE A 50 -0.06 -6.70 15.20
CA PHE A 50 1.28 -6.34 14.75
C PHE A 50 2.36 -7.22 15.39
N GLU A 51 2.16 -7.64 16.65
CA GLU A 51 3.07 -8.54 17.37
C GLU A 51 3.14 -9.94 16.75
N ASP A 52 2.09 -10.34 16.04
CA ASP A 52 2.01 -11.64 15.37
C ASP A 52 2.65 -11.60 13.96
N ASN A 53 3.06 -10.42 13.48
CA ASN A 53 3.74 -10.27 12.20
C ASN A 53 5.17 -10.82 12.28
N LYS A 54 5.35 -12.01 11.70
CA LYS A 54 6.62 -12.75 11.63
C LYS A 54 7.33 -12.61 10.28
N HIS A 55 6.90 -11.67 9.44
CA HIS A 55 7.53 -11.46 8.15
C HIS A 55 9.01 -11.10 8.35
N PRO A 56 9.97 -11.71 7.62
CA PRO A 56 11.41 -11.52 7.86
C PRO A 56 11.88 -10.08 7.64
N TYR A 57 11.10 -9.29 6.89
CA TYR A 57 11.39 -7.90 6.57
C TYR A 57 10.42 -6.91 7.23
N VAL A 58 9.76 -7.30 8.32
CA VAL A 58 8.86 -6.39 9.06
C VAL A 58 9.62 -5.15 9.55
N THR A 59 9.03 -3.98 9.34
CA THR A 59 9.54 -2.69 9.83
C THR A 59 8.64 -2.25 10.98
N LYS A 60 9.15 -2.15 12.22
CA LYS A 60 8.29 -1.91 13.41
C LYS A 60 7.92 -0.45 13.67
N GLY A 61 8.33 0.44 12.78
CA GLY A 61 8.09 1.87 12.86
C GLY A 61 9.13 2.63 12.04
N GLU A 62 8.98 3.94 11.95
CA GLU A 62 9.86 4.79 11.14
C GLU A 62 11.33 4.73 11.57
N ALA A 63 11.61 4.49 12.86
CA ALA A 63 12.97 4.35 13.38
C ALA A 63 13.71 3.12 12.80
N ASP A 64 12.98 2.09 12.38
CA ASP A 64 13.53 0.88 11.77
C ASP A 64 13.53 0.97 10.23
N ALA A 65 12.90 2.01 9.66
CA ALA A 65 12.84 2.21 8.22
C ALA A 65 14.22 2.55 7.65
N LYS A 66 14.58 1.86 6.57
CA LYS A 66 15.92 1.96 5.98
C LYS A 66 15.96 1.49 4.54
N VAL A 67 16.95 1.98 3.83
CA VAL A 67 17.30 1.51 2.48
C VAL A 67 18.72 0.96 2.51
N VAL A 68 18.86 -0.34 2.21
CA VAL A 68 20.15 -1.05 2.27
C VAL A 68 20.45 -1.72 0.93
N ARG A 69 21.74 -1.74 0.57
CA ARG A 69 22.21 -2.34 -0.69
C ARG A 69 23.07 -3.56 -0.40
N GLU A 70 22.76 -4.64 -1.11
CA GLU A 70 23.48 -5.92 -1.10
C GLU A 70 23.82 -6.30 -2.54
N GLY A 71 24.99 -5.86 -3.01
CA GLY A 71 25.37 -5.98 -4.42
C GLY A 71 24.43 -5.18 -5.34
N ASN A 72 23.74 -5.88 -6.23
CA ASN A 72 22.71 -5.30 -7.11
C ASN A 72 21.30 -5.34 -6.52
N LYS A 73 21.11 -5.92 -5.32
CA LYS A 73 19.82 -5.90 -4.63
C LYS A 73 19.74 -4.69 -3.72
N VAL A 74 18.62 -3.99 -3.75
CA VAL A 74 18.32 -2.89 -2.83
C VAL A 74 17.05 -3.23 -2.08
N HIS A 75 17.14 -3.29 -0.76
CA HIS A 75 16.03 -3.56 0.13
C HIS A 75 15.56 -2.26 0.76
N VAL A 76 14.31 -1.90 0.50
CA VAL A 76 13.61 -0.75 1.08
C VAL A 76 12.68 -1.28 2.16
N TYR A 77 13.07 -1.10 3.42
CA TYR A 77 12.26 -1.39 4.59
C TYR A 77 11.40 -0.17 4.86
N MET A 78 10.11 -0.29 4.55
CA MET A 78 9.16 0.81 4.52
C MET A 78 8.01 0.57 5.49
N THR A 79 7.52 1.64 6.11
CA THR A 79 6.23 1.66 6.81
C THR A 79 5.21 2.46 6.02
N SER A 80 3.94 2.04 6.10
CA SER A 80 2.79 2.81 5.66
C SER A 80 1.87 3.06 6.85
N ILE A 81 1.53 4.32 7.07
CA ILE A 81 0.48 4.78 7.98
C ILE A 81 -0.31 5.85 7.24
N ARG A 82 -1.58 6.08 7.58
CA ARG A 82 -2.49 6.98 6.85
C ARG A 82 -1.79 8.24 6.35
N SER A 83 -1.83 8.41 5.02
CA SER A 83 -1.29 9.56 4.28
C SER A 83 0.23 9.60 4.11
N HIS A 84 0.98 8.61 4.63
CA HIS A 84 2.45 8.67 4.66
C HIS A 84 3.12 7.32 4.40
N PHE A 85 4.11 7.33 3.50
CA PHE A 85 5.14 6.30 3.43
C PHE A 85 6.40 6.80 4.13
N ALA A 86 7.12 5.89 4.79
CA ALA A 86 8.45 6.16 5.31
C ALA A 86 9.36 4.99 4.94
N PRO A 87 10.40 5.18 4.10
CA PRO A 87 10.81 6.44 3.46
C PRO A 87 9.91 6.88 2.29
N ASP A 88 9.94 8.18 1.97
CA ASP A 88 9.16 8.80 0.89
C ASP A 88 10.01 9.30 -0.29
N ASN A 89 11.25 9.73 -0.09
CA ASN A 89 12.20 9.99 -1.18
C ASN A 89 13.42 9.08 -1.07
N ILE A 90 13.81 8.47 -2.18
CA ILE A 90 14.92 7.51 -2.25
C ILE A 90 15.82 7.87 -3.42
N GLU A 91 17.12 8.07 -3.15
CA GLU A 91 18.16 8.23 -4.18
C GLU A 91 19.19 7.10 -4.14
N GLY A 92 20.02 7.04 -5.18
CA GLY A 92 21.11 6.07 -5.30
C GLY A 92 20.69 4.70 -5.83
N ILE A 93 19.46 4.55 -6.32
CA ILE A 93 19.05 3.42 -7.16
C ILE A 93 19.68 3.59 -8.54
N LYS A 94 20.08 2.49 -9.18
CA LYS A 94 20.79 2.47 -10.45
C LYS A 94 20.10 1.50 -11.42
N LEU A 95 20.24 1.77 -12.72
CA LEU A 95 19.91 0.78 -13.73
C LEU A 95 20.71 -0.52 -13.49
N GLY A 96 19.99 -1.65 -13.50
CA GLY A 96 20.53 -2.97 -13.18
C GLY A 96 20.29 -3.43 -11.73
N ASP A 97 19.75 -2.56 -10.87
CA ASP A 97 19.33 -2.96 -9.53
C ASP A 97 18.03 -3.78 -9.55
N GLU A 98 17.92 -4.70 -8.61
CA GLU A 98 16.64 -5.29 -8.20
C GLU A 98 16.21 -4.62 -6.89
N VAL A 99 15.12 -3.86 -6.91
CA VAL A 99 14.61 -3.14 -5.75
C VAL A 99 13.47 -3.92 -5.13
N TYR A 100 13.56 -4.20 -3.84
CA TYR A 100 12.54 -4.89 -3.05
C TYR A 100 11.94 -3.90 -2.06
N PHE A 101 10.67 -3.57 -2.22
CA PHE A 101 9.91 -2.76 -1.27
C PHE A 101 9.21 -3.67 -0.28
N HIS A 102 9.70 -3.71 0.95
CA HIS A 102 9.08 -4.40 2.06
C HIS A 102 8.22 -3.40 2.83
N VAL A 103 6.93 -3.36 2.52
CA VAL A 103 6.02 -2.35 3.04
C VAL A 103 5.20 -2.95 4.18
N THR A 104 5.32 -2.34 5.37
CA THR A 104 4.59 -2.77 6.57
C THR A 104 3.49 -1.78 6.91
N ASN A 105 2.24 -2.24 6.94
CA ASN A 105 1.09 -1.44 7.35
C ASN A 105 1.01 -1.35 8.88
N GLN A 106 1.18 -0.13 9.40
CA GLN A 106 1.20 0.18 10.85
C GLN A 106 -0.19 0.47 11.42
N GLU A 107 -1.25 0.46 10.61
CA GLU A 107 -2.60 0.73 11.08
C GLU A 107 -3.06 -0.35 12.06
N GLN A 108 -3.83 0.09 13.05
CA GLN A 108 -4.44 -0.75 14.10
C GLN A 108 -5.97 -0.60 14.10
N ASP A 109 -6.51 -0.16 12.97
CA ASP A 109 -7.92 0.14 12.79
C ASP A 109 -8.53 -0.78 11.73
N TRP A 110 -9.83 -1.01 11.84
CA TRP A 110 -10.54 -1.87 10.90
C TRP A 110 -10.66 -1.20 9.53
N ASP A 111 -10.41 -1.97 8.47
CA ASP A 111 -10.63 -1.55 7.09
C ASP A 111 -9.78 -0.34 6.67
N VAL A 112 -8.52 -0.33 7.11
CA VAL A 112 -7.51 0.64 6.67
C VAL A 112 -6.35 -0.06 5.94
N PRO A 113 -6.64 -0.77 4.83
CA PRO A 113 -5.57 -1.30 3.99
C PRO A 113 -4.79 -0.15 3.34
N HIS A 114 -3.56 -0.44 2.95
CA HIS A 114 -2.77 0.43 2.08
C HIS A 114 -2.49 -0.28 0.77
N GLY A 115 -2.55 0.49 -0.31
CA GLY A 115 -2.01 0.09 -1.59
C GLY A 115 -0.52 0.39 -1.69
N PHE A 116 0.21 -0.31 -2.56
CA PHE A 116 1.55 0.12 -2.97
C PHE A 116 1.80 -0.20 -4.44
N ALA A 117 2.05 0.85 -5.21
CA ALA A 117 2.51 0.76 -6.59
C ALA A 117 3.70 1.69 -6.83
N ILE A 118 4.55 1.33 -7.78
CA ILE A 118 5.60 2.19 -8.31
C ILE A 118 5.49 2.23 -9.83
N LYS A 119 5.56 3.43 -10.41
CA LYS A 119 5.40 3.61 -11.86
C LYS A 119 6.43 2.77 -12.60
N GLY A 120 5.98 2.01 -13.59
CA GLY A 120 6.86 1.16 -14.40
C GLY A 120 7.27 -0.14 -13.74
N ALA A 121 6.62 -0.54 -12.63
CA ALA A 121 6.51 -1.95 -12.29
C ALA A 121 5.67 -2.69 -13.34
N ASP A 122 6.06 -3.93 -13.63
CA ASP A 122 5.46 -4.83 -14.60
C ASP A 122 4.61 -5.94 -13.94
N ASN A 123 4.26 -5.73 -12.67
CA ASN A 123 3.43 -6.61 -11.86
C ASN A 123 2.23 -5.86 -11.27
N ALA A 124 1.34 -6.61 -10.61
CA ALA A 124 0.22 -6.04 -9.88
C ALA A 124 0.72 -5.26 -8.65
N GLU A 125 -0.02 -4.21 -8.30
CA GLU A 125 0.16 -3.50 -7.04
C GLU A 125 -0.07 -4.40 -5.82
N LEU A 126 0.41 -3.96 -4.66
CA LEU A 126 0.11 -4.62 -3.40
C LEU A 126 -1.15 -4.05 -2.77
N LEU A 127 -1.96 -4.92 -2.16
CA LEU A 127 -2.90 -4.58 -1.11
C LEU A 127 -2.35 -5.10 0.23
N ILE A 128 -2.21 -4.22 1.21
CA ILE A 128 -1.49 -4.50 2.46
C ILE A 128 -2.45 -4.25 3.62
N MET A 129 -2.91 -5.33 4.26
CA MET A 129 -3.89 -5.20 5.35
C MET A 129 -3.24 -4.65 6.62
N PRO A 130 -4.01 -4.00 7.52
CA PRO A 130 -3.52 -3.55 8.83
C PRO A 130 -2.74 -4.65 9.57
N GLY A 131 -1.49 -4.34 9.95
CA GLY A 131 -0.59 -5.26 10.63
C GLY A 131 0.26 -6.17 9.75
N GLU A 132 0.04 -6.19 8.43
CA GLU A 132 0.81 -7.04 7.51
C GLU A 132 2.09 -6.37 6.98
N THR A 133 3.01 -7.20 6.51
CA THR A 133 4.12 -6.79 5.64
C THR A 133 4.02 -7.55 4.32
N GLN A 134 4.04 -6.83 3.21
CA GLN A 134 4.10 -7.40 1.86
C GLN A 134 5.33 -6.90 1.12
N THR A 135 5.79 -7.65 0.12
CA THR A 135 6.98 -7.30 -0.66
C THR A 135 6.67 -7.17 -2.15
N LEU A 136 7.00 -6.02 -2.73
CA LEU A 136 6.99 -5.80 -4.17
C LEU A 136 8.42 -5.76 -4.70
N LYS A 137 8.71 -6.61 -5.69
CA LYS A 137 9.95 -6.52 -6.47
C LYS A 137 9.73 -5.57 -7.65
N TRP A 138 10.66 -4.65 -7.85
CA TRP A 138 10.70 -3.73 -8.98
C TRP A 138 12.10 -3.72 -9.61
N VAL A 139 12.17 -3.84 -10.93
CA VAL A 139 13.42 -3.72 -11.69
C VAL A 139 13.32 -2.48 -12.59
N PRO A 140 14.06 -1.40 -12.30
CA PRO A 140 14.03 -0.20 -13.11
C PRO A 140 14.51 -0.45 -14.54
N ASN A 141 13.73 -0.05 -15.53
CA ASN A 141 14.06 -0.24 -16.95
C ASN A 141 14.61 1.02 -17.64
N ARG A 142 14.61 2.18 -16.97
CA ARG A 142 15.19 3.43 -17.49
C ARG A 142 15.68 4.33 -16.35
N VAL A 143 16.55 5.27 -16.69
CA VAL A 143 16.97 6.36 -15.80
C VAL A 143 15.83 7.37 -15.65
N GLY A 144 15.69 7.96 -14.47
CA GLY A 144 14.73 9.05 -14.24
C GLY A 144 14.12 9.03 -12.84
N MET A 145 13.05 9.81 -12.69
CA MET A 145 12.24 9.85 -11.48
C MET A 145 11.01 8.97 -11.60
N PHE A 146 10.77 8.15 -10.59
CA PHE A 146 9.68 7.20 -10.55
C PHE A 146 8.82 7.46 -9.32
N PRO A 147 7.56 7.89 -9.48
CA PRO A 147 6.65 8.02 -8.36
C PRO A 147 6.22 6.63 -7.88
N MET A 148 6.17 6.47 -6.56
CA MET A 148 5.44 5.42 -5.85
C MET A 148 4.26 6.05 -5.12
N TYR A 149 3.16 5.33 -4.97
CA TYR A 149 1.94 5.88 -4.37
C TYR A 149 1.05 4.79 -3.76
N CYS A 150 0.20 5.21 -2.83
CA CYS A 150 -0.84 4.36 -2.26
C CYS A 150 -2.01 4.27 -3.24
N THR A 151 -2.35 3.06 -3.65
CA THR A 151 -3.43 2.81 -4.62
C THR A 151 -4.80 2.67 -3.97
N ASP A 152 -4.83 2.47 -2.65
CA ASP A 152 -6.05 2.31 -1.87
C ASP A 152 -6.45 3.64 -1.19
N PHE A 153 -7.76 3.91 -1.11
CA PHE A 153 -8.27 5.11 -0.46
C PHE A 153 -8.22 4.94 1.06
N CYS A 154 -7.05 5.18 1.64
CA CYS A 154 -6.81 4.98 3.06
C CYS A 154 -7.13 6.20 3.95
N SER A 155 -7.17 7.42 3.37
CA SER A 155 -7.39 8.67 4.10
C SER A 155 -7.87 9.81 3.19
N ALA A 156 -8.30 10.93 3.79
CA ALA A 156 -8.63 12.14 3.04
C ALA A 156 -7.44 12.71 2.24
N LEU A 157 -6.21 12.39 2.65
CA LEU A 157 -4.96 12.80 2.00
C LEU A 157 -4.31 11.64 1.21
N HIS A 158 -5.12 10.69 0.71
CA HIS A 158 -4.58 9.53 -0.01
C HIS A 158 -3.85 9.94 -1.31
N GLN A 159 -4.24 11.05 -1.94
CA GLN A 159 -3.58 11.54 -3.16
C GLN A 159 -2.17 12.07 -2.87
N GLU A 160 -1.95 12.57 -1.65
CA GLU A 160 -0.67 13.05 -1.16
C GLU A 160 0.22 11.92 -0.64
N MET A 161 -0.32 10.71 -0.45
CA MET A 161 0.42 9.51 -0.01
C MET A 161 1.24 8.94 -1.16
N GLN A 162 2.31 9.65 -1.49
CA GLN A 162 3.23 9.35 -2.57
C GLN A 162 4.67 9.55 -2.15
N GLY A 163 5.58 9.00 -2.94
CA GLY A 163 7.01 9.15 -2.80
C GLY A 163 7.71 9.07 -4.13
N TYR A 164 9.02 9.31 -4.14
CA TYR A 164 9.82 9.35 -5.36
C TYR A 164 11.10 8.54 -5.23
N VAL A 165 11.40 7.79 -6.29
CA VAL A 165 12.63 7.01 -6.40
C VAL A 165 13.43 7.50 -7.60
N ARG A 166 14.66 7.94 -7.37
CA ARG A 166 15.58 8.37 -8.41
C ARG A 166 16.44 7.21 -8.89
N VAL A 167 16.31 6.87 -10.17
CA VAL A 167 17.13 5.87 -10.84
C VAL A 167 18.21 6.57 -11.65
N SER A 168 19.47 6.29 -11.32
CA SER A 168 20.66 6.80 -12.00
C SER A 168 21.18 5.82 -13.06
N PRO A 169 22.01 6.26 -14.02
CA PRO A 169 22.69 5.36 -14.94
C PRO A 169 23.48 4.26 -14.20
N ALA A 170 23.65 3.11 -14.85
CA ALA A 170 24.51 2.05 -14.34
C ALA A 170 25.94 2.59 -14.10
N GLY A 171 26.58 2.16 -13.01
CA GLY A 171 27.92 2.61 -12.63
C GLY A 171 27.99 4.02 -12.00
N SER A 172 26.86 4.70 -11.79
CA SER A 172 26.85 6.00 -11.11
C SER A 172 27.32 5.90 -9.65
N ASN A 173 27.91 6.99 -9.13
CA ASN A 173 28.38 7.12 -7.75
C ASN A 173 27.42 7.91 -6.83
N VAL A 174 26.16 8.09 -7.26
CA VAL A 174 25.13 8.72 -6.39
C VAL A 174 25.00 7.89 -5.11
N PRO A 175 25.19 8.50 -3.93
CA PRO A 175 25.03 7.80 -2.65
C PRO A 175 23.60 7.28 -2.47
N LEU A 176 23.47 6.14 -1.79
CA LEU A 176 22.16 5.65 -1.37
C LEU A 176 21.68 6.48 -0.19
N THR A 177 20.64 7.27 -0.39
CA THR A 177 20.04 8.14 0.62
C THR A 177 18.53 8.02 0.59
N TYR A 178 17.89 8.36 1.70
CA TYR A 178 16.45 8.41 1.80
C TYR A 178 16.00 9.45 2.83
N SER A 179 14.77 9.93 2.72
CA SER A 179 14.14 10.81 3.70
C SER A 179 12.91 10.19 4.34
N ILE A 180 12.57 10.70 5.52
CA ILE A 180 11.29 10.49 6.19
C ILE A 180 10.81 11.88 6.59
N GLY A 181 9.89 12.48 5.82
CA GLY A 181 9.28 13.77 6.15
C GLY A 181 10.22 14.98 6.18
N THR A 182 11.45 14.85 5.66
CA THR A 182 12.42 15.95 5.56
C THR A 182 12.83 16.17 4.12
N ASN A 183 12.71 17.40 3.63
CA ASN A 183 13.24 17.76 2.32
C ASN A 183 14.77 17.74 2.40
N LEU A 184 15.40 16.94 1.54
CA LEU A 184 16.85 16.92 1.37
C LEU A 184 17.23 17.56 0.02
N PRO A 185 18.27 18.42 -0.02
CA PRO A 185 19.06 18.89 1.12
C PRO A 185 18.23 19.77 2.09
N PRO A 186 18.60 19.84 3.38
CA PRO A 186 17.92 20.74 4.32
C PRO A 186 17.86 22.14 3.73
N ALA A 187 16.69 22.77 3.74
CA ALA A 187 16.56 24.13 3.24
C ALA A 187 17.52 25.04 4.02
N GLU A 188 18.52 25.59 3.35
CA GLU A 188 19.32 26.67 3.92
C GLU A 188 18.36 27.86 4.16
N ASN A 189 18.06 28.16 5.42
CA ASN A 189 17.25 29.28 5.92
C ASN A 189 15.74 29.06 6.17
N SER A 190 15.38 28.17 7.09
CA SER A 190 14.08 28.22 7.78
C SER A 190 14.19 28.73 9.23
N ALA A 191 14.95 29.82 9.44
CA ALA A 191 14.77 30.64 10.64
C ALA A 191 13.50 31.48 10.47
N VAL A 192 12.35 30.90 10.81
CA VAL A 192 11.11 31.68 10.98
C VAL A 192 11.31 32.54 12.24
N PRO A 193 11.24 33.88 12.16
CA PRO A 193 11.35 34.70 13.37
C PRO A 193 10.16 34.39 14.27
N ALA A 194 10.45 34.09 15.54
CA ALA A 194 9.44 33.81 16.55
C ALA A 194 8.42 34.97 16.60
N ALA A 195 7.14 34.65 16.38
CA ALA A 195 6.06 35.61 16.55
C ALA A 195 6.05 36.09 18.00
N ALA A 196 6.07 37.41 18.20
CA ALA A 196 6.00 38.02 19.51
C ALA A 196 4.71 37.60 20.24
N PRO A 197 4.76 37.34 21.56
CA PRO A 197 3.57 36.96 22.31
C PRO A 197 2.56 38.11 22.31
N ALA A 198 1.32 37.81 21.92
CA ALA A 198 0.21 38.74 22.05
C ALA A 198 0.00 39.09 23.52
N GLY A 199 0.09 40.38 23.84
CA GLY A 199 -0.17 40.92 25.18
C GLY A 199 -1.63 40.70 25.60
N LYS A 200 -1.80 40.64 26.93
CA LYS A 200 -3.08 40.50 27.66
C LYS A 200 -4.10 41.57 27.29
#